data_AF-A0A662G4B9-F1
#
_entry.id   AF-A0A662G4B9-F1
#
_cell.length_a   1.000
_cell.length_b   1.000
_cell.length_c   1.000
_cell.angle_alpha   90.00
_cell.angle_beta   90.00
_cell.angle_gamma   90.00
#
_symmetry.space_group_name_H-M   'P 1'
#
loop_
_entity.id
_entity.type
_entity.pdbx_description
1 polymer ?
#
loop_
_entity_poly.entity_id
_entity_poly.type
_entity_poly.pdbx_seq_one_letter_code
_entity_poly.pdbx_strand_id
1 'polypeptide(L)'
;YKTGKLFYWYQVPENMYDVHFCIMWGICLAAGWLLTGNPWFGVLPIIFMSFGDAITGIVRNTMFKRRTKSWWGNLAMAIVTIPVGAWVFGAIGAGIAALCSLIEHYEFGVIDDNITVPLAALAILLILNPVPNI
;
A
#
# COMPACT_ATOMS: atom_id res chain seq x y z
N TYR A 1 -22.60 0.61 24.10
CA TYR A 1 -21.85 -0.33 24.94
C TYR A 1 -22.66 -1.52 25.51
N LYS A 2 -23.92 -1.80 25.07
CA LYS A 2 -24.78 -2.88 25.64
C LYS A 2 -25.12 -4.06 24.68
N THR A 3 -24.54 -4.12 23.48
CA THR A 3 -24.89 -5.13 22.46
C THR A 3 -23.93 -6.33 22.38
N GLY A 4 -22.85 -6.37 23.18
CA GLY A 4 -21.84 -7.44 23.13
C GLY A 4 -21.01 -7.51 21.83
N LYS A 5 -21.38 -6.73 20.81
CA LYS A 5 -20.62 -6.59 19.56
C LYS A 5 -19.56 -5.51 19.74
N LEU A 6 -18.33 -5.90 20.11
CA LEU A 6 -17.18 -5.01 20.04
C LEU A 6 -16.95 -4.57 18.58
N PHE A 7 -16.55 -3.31 18.39
CA PHE A 7 -16.13 -2.73 17.10
C PHE A 7 -17.15 -2.61 15.96
N TYR A 8 -18.44 -2.93 16.15
CA TYR A 8 -19.43 -2.96 15.05
C TYR A 8 -19.61 -1.65 14.25
N TRP A 9 -19.21 -0.50 14.81
CA TRP A 9 -19.33 0.82 14.17
C TRP A 9 -18.05 1.24 13.42
N TYR A 10 -16.93 0.55 13.66
CA TYR A 10 -15.62 0.84 13.09
C TYR A 10 -15.12 -0.31 12.19
N GLN A 11 -15.27 -1.55 12.67
CA GLN A 11 -14.76 -2.75 12.03
C GLN A 11 -15.92 -3.56 11.45
N VAL A 12 -15.93 -3.75 10.14
CA VAL A 12 -16.80 -4.76 9.50
C VAL A 12 -16.26 -6.13 9.94
N PRO A 13 -17.08 -7.04 10.49
CA PRO A 13 -16.61 -8.29 11.10
C PRO A 13 -15.73 -9.18 10.20
N GLU A 14 -15.83 -8.99 8.89
CA GLU A 14 -15.10 -9.72 7.85
C GLU A 14 -13.92 -8.92 7.25
N ASN A 15 -13.65 -7.70 7.74
CA ASN A 15 -12.68 -6.77 7.18
C ASN A 15 -11.64 -6.34 8.23
N MET A 16 -10.57 -7.12 8.39
CA MET A 16 -9.45 -6.80 9.29
C MET A 16 -8.46 -5.77 8.71
N TYR A 17 -8.68 -5.28 7.49
CA TYR A 17 -7.72 -4.47 6.73
C TYR A 17 -7.35 -3.16 7.43
N ASP A 18 -8.28 -2.52 8.15
CA ASP A 18 -8.01 -1.26 8.87
C ASP A 18 -6.94 -1.42 9.97
N VAL A 19 -6.84 -2.62 10.56
CA VAL A 19 -5.82 -2.93 11.58
C VAL A 19 -4.46 -3.15 10.93
N HIS A 20 -4.41 -3.91 9.83
CA HIS A 20 -3.17 -4.13 9.09
C HIS A 20 -2.61 -2.82 8.54
N PHE A 21 -3.47 -1.96 8.01
CA PHE A 21 -3.10 -0.63 7.52
C PHE A 21 -2.36 0.18 8.60
N CYS A 22 -2.93 0.29 9.80
CA CYS A 22 -2.34 1.07 10.89
C CYS A 22 -1.02 0.47 11.39
N ILE A 23 -0.96 -0.86 11.50
CA ILE A 23 0.25 -1.56 11.94
C ILE A 23 1.36 -1.39 10.91
N MET A 24 1.05 -1.60 9.62
CA MET A 24 2.01 -1.51 8.53
C MET A 24 2.52 -0.09 8.33
N TRP A 25 1.67 0.91 8.54
CA TRP A 25 2.09 2.32 8.58
C TRP A 25 3.19 2.55 9.63
N GLY A 26 2.96 2.08 10.86
CA GLY A 26 3.95 2.21 11.94
C GLY A 26 5.24 1.44 11.66
N ILE A 27 5.13 0.20 11.19
CA ILE A 27 6.29 -0.65 10.86
C ILE A 27 7.13 -0.03 9.74
N CYS A 28 6.51 0.41 8.64
CA CYS A 28 7.24 0.96 7.50
C CYS A 28 7.98 2.25 7.84
N LEU A 29 7.35 3.17 8.58
CA LEU A 29 8.02 4.38 9.04
C LEU A 29 9.14 4.10 10.02
N ALA A 30 8.91 3.26 11.02
CA ALA A 30 9.93 2.91 12.00
C ALA A 30 11.12 2.21 11.34
N ALA A 31 10.87 1.19 10.51
CA ALA A 31 11.91 0.46 9.81
C ALA A 31 12.65 1.33 8.79
N GLY A 32 11.93 2.11 7.98
CA GLY A 32 12.53 3.03 7.01
C GLY A 32 13.45 4.04 7.70
N TRP A 33 12.98 4.68 8.77
CA TRP A 33 13.78 5.66 9.50
C TRP A 33 14.97 5.03 10.23
N LEU A 34 14.75 3.97 11.02
CA LEU A 34 15.79 3.40 11.88
C LEU A 34 16.90 2.70 11.09
N LEU A 35 16.57 2.11 9.93
CA LEU A 35 17.55 1.37 9.13
C LEU A 35 18.34 2.24 8.16
N THR A 36 17.75 3.35 7.68
CA THR A 36 18.40 4.19 6.65
C THR A 36 18.74 5.60 7.11
N GLY A 37 18.21 6.04 8.25
CA GLY A 37 18.28 7.43 8.70
C GLY A 37 17.42 8.39 7.88
N ASN A 38 16.66 7.90 6.90
CA ASN A 38 15.86 8.72 6.00
C ASN A 38 14.36 8.32 6.07
N PRO A 39 13.44 9.24 6.44
CA PRO A 39 12.01 8.96 6.52
C PRO A 39 11.40 8.46 5.21
N TRP A 40 11.92 8.91 4.06
CA TRP A 40 11.31 8.66 2.76
C TRP A 40 11.27 7.18 2.37
N PHE A 41 12.18 6.37 2.93
CA PHE A 41 12.17 4.92 2.79
C PHE A 41 10.93 4.27 3.41
N GLY A 42 10.38 4.86 4.47
CA GLY A 42 9.14 4.40 5.10
C GLY A 42 7.90 5.10 4.55
N VAL A 43 8.00 6.39 4.22
CA VAL A 43 6.89 7.19 3.69
C VAL A 43 6.45 6.70 2.31
N LEU A 44 7.38 6.37 1.41
CA LEU A 44 7.00 5.96 0.05
C LEU A 44 6.17 4.65 0.01
N PRO A 45 6.57 3.56 0.70
CA PRO A 45 5.74 2.36 0.82
C PRO A 45 4.32 2.62 1.35
N ILE A 46 4.21 3.51 2.33
CA ILE A 46 2.92 3.92 2.90
C ILE A 46 2.05 4.65 1.89
N ILE A 47 2.66 5.53 1.08
CA ILE A 47 1.93 6.21 0.01
C ILE A 47 1.42 5.20 -1.01
N PHE A 48 2.24 4.22 -1.40
CA PHE A 48 1.80 3.18 -2.35
C PHE A 48 0.64 2.36 -1.83
N MET A 49 0.68 1.95 -0.56
CA MET A 49 -0.43 1.28 0.11
C MET A 49 -1.68 2.17 0.15
N SER A 50 -1.58 3.34 0.76
CA SER A 50 -2.74 4.20 1.03
C SER A 50 -3.41 4.78 -0.22
N PHE A 51 -2.63 5.32 -1.15
CA PHE A 51 -3.17 5.85 -2.40
C PHE A 51 -3.59 4.73 -3.35
N GLY A 52 -2.88 3.60 -3.33
CA GLY A 52 -3.26 2.40 -4.07
C GLY A 52 -4.65 1.93 -3.68
N ASP A 53 -4.85 1.63 -2.40
CA ASP A 53 -6.14 1.19 -1.84
C ASP A 53 -7.28 2.18 -2.08
N ALA A 54 -7.01 3.48 -1.93
CA ALA A 54 -7.99 4.52 -2.17
C ALA A 54 -8.48 4.50 -3.63
N ILE A 55 -7.55 4.48 -4.60
CA ILE A 55 -7.90 4.49 -6.02
C ILE A 55 -8.51 3.17 -6.45
N THR A 56 -7.96 2.02 -6.04
CA THR A 56 -8.50 0.70 -6.39
C THR A 56 -9.89 0.53 -5.81
N GLY A 57 -10.13 1.02 -4.59
CA GLY A 57 -11.44 1.10 -3.95
C GLY A 57 -12.45 1.92 -4.74
N ILE A 58 -12.07 3.11 -5.21
CA ILE A 58 -12.92 3.99 -6.04
C ILE A 58 -13.27 3.31 -7.37
N VAL A 59 -12.28 2.78 -8.09
CA VAL A 59 -12.48 2.12 -9.40
C VAL A 59 -13.36 0.88 -9.23
N ARG A 60 -13.14 0.09 -8.19
CA ARG A 60 -13.94 -1.08 -7.89
C ARG A 60 -15.39 -0.73 -7.57
N ASN A 61 -15.61 0.29 -6.76
CA ASN A 61 -16.95 0.73 -6.38
C ASN A 61 -17.73 1.31 -7.59
N THR A 62 -17.04 2.05 -8.46
CA THR A 62 -17.67 2.66 -9.64
C THR A 62 -17.99 1.65 -10.74
N MET A 63 -17.08 0.70 -11.02
CA MET A 63 -17.25 -0.24 -12.14
C MET A 63 -18.00 -1.52 -11.76
N PHE A 64 -17.70 -2.13 -10.60
CA PHE A 64 -18.15 -3.48 -10.28
C PHE A 64 -19.17 -3.54 -9.14
N LYS A 65 -19.23 -2.51 -8.27
CA LYS A 65 -20.13 -2.41 -7.09
C LYS A 65 -20.06 -3.62 -6.14
N ARG A 66 -19.02 -4.44 -6.26
CA ARG A 66 -18.74 -5.62 -5.43
C ARG A 66 -17.23 -5.76 -5.27
N ARG A 67 -16.78 -6.50 -4.25
CA ARG A 67 -15.36 -6.79 -4.05
C ARG A 67 -14.83 -7.64 -5.22
N THR A 68 -14.17 -7.00 -6.18
CA THR A 68 -13.40 -7.66 -7.25
C THR A 68 -12.04 -7.00 -7.38
N LYS A 69 -10.98 -7.79 -7.43
CA LYS A 69 -9.69 -7.33 -7.94
C LYS A 69 -9.78 -7.30 -9.47
N SER A 70 -9.48 -6.16 -10.07
CA SER A 70 -9.64 -5.95 -11.50
C SER A 70 -8.39 -5.28 -12.05
N TRP A 71 -8.01 -5.63 -13.27
CA TRP A 71 -6.91 -4.98 -13.98
C TRP A 71 -7.09 -3.46 -14.10
N TRP A 72 -8.33 -2.96 -14.11
CA TRP A 72 -8.63 -1.54 -14.06
C TRP A 72 -8.19 -0.88 -12.74
N GLY A 73 -8.34 -1.58 -11.62
CA GLY A 73 -7.82 -1.15 -10.32
C GLY A 73 -6.29 -1.05 -10.34
N ASN A 74 -5.62 -2.09 -10.82
CA ASN A 74 -4.15 -2.12 -10.94
C ASN A 74 -3.62 -1.00 -11.85
N LEU A 75 -4.27 -0.78 -13.00
CA LEU A 75 -3.92 0.31 -13.91
C LEU A 75 -4.09 1.67 -13.23
N ALA A 76 -5.19 1.88 -12.52
CA ALA A 76 -5.42 3.14 -11.82
C ALA A 76 -4.40 3.35 -10.68
N MET A 77 -4.08 2.30 -9.92
CA MET A 77 -3.01 2.35 -8.92
C MET A 77 -1.69 2.74 -9.58
N ALA A 78 -1.30 2.08 -10.67
CA ALA A 78 -0.07 2.38 -11.41
C ALA A 78 -0.01 3.84 -11.86
N ILE A 79 -1.11 4.39 -12.39
CA ILE A 79 -1.20 5.79 -12.82
C ILE A 79 -0.91 6.78 -11.67
N VAL A 80 -1.28 6.44 -10.44
CA VAL A 80 -1.07 7.30 -9.28
C VAL A 80 0.29 7.05 -8.62
N THR A 81 0.67 5.80 -8.41
CA THR A 81 1.87 5.45 -7.63
C THR A 81 3.15 5.59 -8.44
N ILE A 82 3.15 5.36 -9.76
CA ILE A 82 4.35 5.49 -10.60
C ILE A 82 4.89 6.93 -10.62
N PRO A 83 4.08 7.97 -10.89
CA PRO A 83 4.56 9.35 -10.85
C PRO A 83 5.10 9.76 -9.47
N VAL A 84 4.43 9.31 -8.40
CA VAL A 84 4.87 9.59 -7.02
C VAL A 84 6.20 8.90 -6.72
N GLY A 85 6.34 7.63 -7.09
CA GLY A 85 7.61 6.89 -6.97
C GLY A 85 8.72 7.54 -7.79
N ALA A 86 8.42 7.96 -9.01
CA ALA A 86 9.36 8.68 -9.88
C ALA A 86 9.84 10.00 -9.27
N TRP A 87 8.93 10.73 -8.62
CA TRP A 87 9.26 12.00 -7.98
C TRP A 87 10.20 11.82 -6.79
N VAL A 88 9.98 10.81 -5.94
CA VAL A 88 10.79 10.62 -4.71
C VAL A 88 12.12 9.90 -4.98
N PHE A 89 12.14 8.84 -5.80
CA PHE A 89 13.35 8.00 -6.02
C PHE A 89 13.65 7.75 -7.50
N GLY A 90 13.10 8.55 -8.41
CA GLY A 90 13.40 8.46 -9.85
C GLY A 90 12.95 7.15 -10.47
N ALA A 91 13.71 6.66 -11.44
CA ALA A 91 13.39 5.42 -12.16
C ALA A 91 13.22 4.21 -11.22
N ILE A 92 13.95 4.17 -10.11
CA ILE A 92 13.84 3.09 -9.11
C ILE A 92 12.48 3.15 -8.42
N GLY A 93 12.07 4.31 -7.91
CA GLY A 93 10.75 4.46 -7.29
C GLY A 93 9.60 4.19 -8.26
N ALA A 94 9.74 4.61 -9.52
CA ALA A 94 8.79 4.29 -10.59
C ALA A 94 8.67 2.77 -10.84
N GLY A 95 9.81 2.07 -10.91
CA GLY A 95 9.84 0.62 -11.10
C GLY A 95 9.23 -0.15 -9.94
N ILE A 96 9.50 0.27 -8.70
CA ILE A 96 8.91 -0.31 -7.49
C ILE A 96 7.39 -0.11 -7.49
N ALA A 97 6.91 1.09 -7.82
CA ALA A 97 5.49 1.38 -7.92
C ALA A 97 4.78 0.50 -8.97
N ALA A 98 5.41 0.32 -10.14
CA ALA A 98 4.90 -0.55 -11.19
C ALA A 98 4.81 -2.01 -10.70
N LEU A 99 5.86 -2.51 -10.03
CA LEU A 99 5.84 -3.86 -9.45
C LEU A 99 4.75 -4.02 -8.39
N CYS A 100 4.61 -3.05 -7.49
CA CYS A 100 3.57 -3.06 -6.46
C CYS A 100 2.17 -3.07 -7.08
N SER A 101 1.95 -2.30 -8.14
CA SER A 101 0.68 -2.31 -8.88
C SER A 101 0.37 -3.65 -9.56
N LEU A 102 1.39 -4.48 -9.84
CA LEU A 102 1.18 -5.85 -10.32
C LEU A 102 0.92 -6.81 -9.16
N ILE A 103 1.67 -6.69 -8.07
CA ILE A 103 1.50 -7.50 -6.85
C ILE A 103 0.09 -7.35 -6.28
N GLU A 104 -0.49 -6.14 -6.34
CA GLU A 104 -1.87 -5.84 -5.95
C GLU A 104 -2.91 -6.78 -6.60
N HIS A 105 -2.62 -7.33 -7.79
CA HIS A 105 -3.51 -8.29 -8.46
C HIS A 105 -3.54 -9.66 -7.77
N TYR A 106 -2.40 -10.04 -7.20
CA TYR A 106 -2.12 -11.37 -6.69
C TYR A 106 -2.25 -11.35 -5.17
N GLU A 107 -3.49 -11.27 -4.66
CA GLU A 107 -3.75 -11.52 -3.25
C GLU A 107 -3.36 -12.97 -2.91
N PHE A 108 -2.37 -13.12 -2.03
CA PHE A 108 -1.93 -14.42 -1.52
C PHE A 108 -2.83 -14.90 -0.37
N GLY A 109 -4.13 -15.06 -0.65
CA GLY A 109 -5.10 -15.65 0.28
C GLY A 109 -5.32 -14.85 1.57
N VAL A 110 -4.64 -15.24 2.66
CA VAL A 110 -4.80 -14.67 4.02
C VAL A 110 -4.00 -13.38 4.21
N ILE A 111 -3.02 -13.12 3.34
CA ILE A 111 -2.15 -11.95 3.44
C ILE A 111 -2.73 -10.81 2.60
N ASP A 112 -3.00 -9.71 3.29
CA ASP A 112 -3.62 -8.49 2.79
C ASP A 112 -2.72 -7.68 1.85
N ASP A 113 -3.32 -6.92 0.93
CA ASP A 113 -2.61 -5.95 0.07
C ASP A 113 -1.90 -4.88 0.91
N ASN A 114 -2.55 -4.47 2.00
CA ASN A 114 -2.03 -3.56 3.01
C ASN A 114 -0.80 -4.07 3.75
N ILE A 115 -0.43 -5.35 3.60
CA ILE A 115 0.82 -5.92 4.12
C ILE A 115 1.81 -6.12 2.99
N THR A 116 1.37 -6.78 1.90
CA THR A 116 2.26 -7.19 0.81
C THR A 116 2.86 -6.02 0.05
N VAL A 117 2.05 -5.02 -0.31
CA VAL A 117 2.49 -3.83 -1.05
C VAL A 117 3.55 -3.03 -0.28
N PRO A 118 3.29 -2.57 0.96
CA PRO A 118 4.26 -1.76 1.68
C PRO A 118 5.51 -2.54 2.09
N LEU A 119 5.40 -3.84 2.43
CA LEU A 119 6.58 -4.66 2.71
C LEU A 119 7.45 -4.88 1.48
N ALA A 120 6.85 -5.20 0.33
CA ALA A 120 7.60 -5.40 -0.91
C ALA A 120 8.32 -4.11 -1.31
N ALA A 121 7.62 -2.97 -1.28
CA ALA A 121 8.20 -1.67 -1.58
C ALA A 121 9.36 -1.33 -0.62
N LEU A 122 9.15 -1.50 0.69
CA LEU A 122 10.18 -1.23 1.68
C LEU A 122 11.41 -2.15 1.51
N ALA A 123 11.19 -3.45 1.32
CA ALA A 123 12.28 -4.41 1.14
C ALA A 123 13.14 -4.06 -0.08
N ILE A 124 12.53 -3.73 -1.22
CA ILE A 124 13.27 -3.36 -2.43
C ILE A 124 14.02 -2.03 -2.23
N LEU A 125 13.40 -1.04 -1.59
CA LEU A 125 14.06 0.22 -1.27
C LEU A 125 15.28 -0.02 -0.36
N LEU A 126 15.15 -0.83 0.69
CA LEU A 126 16.24 -1.14 1.61
C LEU A 126 17.39 -1.90 0.91
N ILE A 127 17.07 -2.81 -0.01
CA ILE A 127 18.08 -3.57 -0.78
C ILE A 127 18.84 -2.66 -1.75
N LEU A 128 18.12 -1.81 -2.49
CA LEU A 128 18.72 -0.94 -3.51
C LEU A 128 19.38 0.31 -2.90
N ASN A 129 18.91 0.73 -1.74
CA ASN A 129 19.32 1.93 -1.01
C ASN A 129 19.54 3.17 -1.93
N PRO A 130 18.54 3.55 -2.74
CA PRO A 130 18.68 4.68 -3.66
C PRO A 130 18.71 6.02 -2.91
N VAL A 131 19.40 7.00 -3.49
CA VAL A 131 19.34 8.39 -3.00
C VAL A 131 18.00 9.01 -3.45
N PRO A 132 17.22 9.64 -2.54
CA PRO A 132 16.02 10.37 -2.93
C PRO A 132 16.35 11.56 -3.85
N ASN A 133 15.43 11.86 -4.77
CA ASN A 133 15.54 12.98 -5.74
C ASN A 133 14.93 14.30 -5.22
N ILE A 134 14.71 14.40 -3.91
CA ILE A 134 13.99 15.49 -3.24
C ILE A 134 14.82 16.13 -2.14
#